data_AF-A0A5K7YWM9-F1
#
_entry.id   AF-A0A5K7YWM9-F1
#
_cell.length_a   1.000
_cell.length_b   1.000
_cell.length_c   1.000
_cell.angle_alpha   90.00
_cell.angle_beta   90.00
_cell.angle_gamma   90.00
#
_symmetry.space_group_name_H-M   'P 1'
#
loop_
_entity.id
_entity.type
_entity.pdbx_description
1 polymer ?
#
loop_
_entity_poly.entity_id
_entity_poly.type
_entity_poly.pdbx_seq_one_letter_code
_entity_poly.pdbx_strand_id
1 'polypeptide(L)'
;MEETWTYKNFEIKEGLKPGSNMFRYFFRVFEDGRKKCNCCVWIVDDALDRFDPAGNFNAIAASQKASWHGWIREKIDAGDFRDRALKYEKTGETEIDLSEMKTHVKVE
;
A
#
# COMPACT_ATOMS: atom_id res chain seq x y z
N MET A 1 10.61 -8.33 -4.58
CA MET A 1 11.17 -7.54 -5.70
C MET A 1 10.40 -6.23 -5.74
N GLU A 2 11.10 -5.10 -5.89
CA GLU A 2 10.44 -3.81 -6.14
C GLU A 2 10.10 -3.74 -7.63
N GLU A 3 8.86 -3.38 -7.95
CA GLU A 3 8.37 -3.22 -9.30
C GLU A 3 8.03 -1.76 -9.54
N THR A 4 8.04 -1.34 -10.80
CA THR A 4 7.72 0.05 -11.17
C THR A 4 6.78 0.05 -12.36
N TRP A 5 5.75 0.88 -12.28
CA TRP A 5 4.81 1.11 -13.36
C TRP A 5 4.44 2.59 -13.41
N THR A 6 3.86 3.02 -14.52
CA THR A 6 3.49 4.42 -14.74
C THR A 6 1.99 4.56 -14.95
N TYR A 7 1.46 5.70 -14.52
CA TYR A 7 0.07 6.08 -14.77
C TYR A 7 -0.03 7.59 -14.96
N LYS A 8 -0.48 8.00 -16.15
CA LYS A 8 -0.42 9.41 -16.59
C LYS A 8 1.03 9.93 -16.47
N ASN A 9 1.22 11.03 -15.74
CA ASN A 9 2.54 11.64 -15.51
C ASN A 9 3.19 11.16 -14.20
N PHE A 10 2.64 10.12 -13.57
CA PHE A 10 3.14 9.58 -12.31
C PHE A 10 3.91 8.29 -12.51
N GLU A 11 5.02 8.16 -11.78
CA GLU A 11 5.77 6.92 -11.60
C GLU A 11 5.38 6.31 -10.25
N ILE A 12 5.03 5.03 -10.25
CA ILE A 12 4.61 4.30 -9.06
C ILE A 12 5.60 3.16 -8.84
N LYS A 13 6.31 3.21 -7.71
CA LYS A 13 7.17 2.12 -7.24
C LYS A 13 6.44 1.32 -6.19
N GLU A 14 6.43 0.01 -6.33
CA GLU A 14 5.67 -0.88 -5.47
C GLU A 14 6.47 -2.10 -5.00
N GLY A 15 6.05 -2.69 -3.90
CA GLY A 15 6.62 -3.96 -3.47
C GLY A 15 6.25 -4.38 -2.05
N LEU A 16 6.63 -5.61 -1.71
CA LEU A 16 6.58 -6.11 -0.34
C LEU A 16 7.70 -5.50 0.47
N LYS A 17 7.38 -5.03 1.68
CA LYS A 17 8.39 -4.52 2.62
C LYS A 17 9.23 -5.70 3.14
N PRO A 18 10.56 -5.72 2.92
CA PRO A 18 11.41 -6.79 3.41
C PRO A 18 11.53 -6.74 4.94
N GLY A 19 11.64 -7.91 5.58
CA GLY A 19 11.91 -8.04 7.02
C GLY A 19 10.75 -7.65 7.95
N SER A 20 9.53 -7.51 7.43
CA SER A 20 8.35 -7.23 8.24
C SER A 20 7.68 -8.53 8.68
N ASN A 21 7.42 -8.68 9.99
CA ASN A 21 6.63 -9.79 10.52
C ASN A 21 5.16 -9.71 10.08
N MET A 22 4.66 -8.50 9.80
CA MET A 22 3.31 -8.27 9.32
C MET A 22 3.32 -7.99 7.82
N PHE A 23 2.30 -8.45 7.10
CA PHE A 23 2.18 -8.18 5.68
C PHE A 23 2.05 -6.66 5.44
N ARG A 24 3.03 -6.13 4.71
CA ARG A 24 3.07 -4.72 4.31
C ARG A 24 3.51 -4.62 2.86
N TYR A 25 2.61 -4.13 2.03
CA TYR A 25 2.90 -3.77 0.64
C TYR A 25 2.97 -2.25 0.55
N PHE A 26 3.94 -1.71 -0.18
CA PHE A 26 4.11 -0.26 -0.32
C PHE A 26 3.91 0.17 -1.76
N PHE A 27 3.47 1.42 -1.90
CA PHE A 27 3.39 2.18 -3.12
C PHE A 27 4.00 3.55 -2.86
N ARG A 28 4.89 4.00 -3.73
CA ARG A 28 5.48 5.33 -3.70
C ARG A 28 5.17 6.00 -5.02
N VAL A 29 4.44 7.10 -4.95
CA VAL A 29 4.03 7.86 -6.13
C VAL A 29 4.98 9.03 -6.31
N PHE A 30 5.51 9.18 -7.51
CA PHE A 30 6.41 10.25 -7.92
C PHE A 30 5.79 10.99 -9.11
N GLU A 31 6.01 12.29 -9.17
CA GLU A 31 5.72 13.13 -10.34
C GLU A 31 6.96 13.96 -10.61
N ASP A 32 7.46 13.96 -11.86
CA ASP A 32 8.67 14.70 -12.25
C ASP A 32 9.88 14.40 -11.34
N GLY A 33 10.06 13.12 -10.97
CA GLY A 33 11.12 12.67 -10.07
C GLY A 33 10.95 13.07 -8.59
N ARG A 34 9.90 13.81 -8.24
CA ARG A 34 9.61 14.21 -6.85
C ARG A 34 8.57 13.30 -6.23
N LYS A 35 8.86 12.78 -5.03
CA LYS A 35 7.91 11.96 -4.27
C LYS A 35 6.69 12.80 -3.90
N LYS A 36 5.50 12.36 -4.29
CA LYS A 36 4.22 12.98 -3.95
C LYS A 36 3.62 12.40 -2.68
N CYS A 37 3.47 11.07 -2.61
CA CYS A 37 2.87 10.40 -1.46
C CYS A 37 3.36 8.96 -1.30
N ASN A 38 3.10 8.41 -0.12
CA ASN A 38 3.30 6.99 0.17
C ASN A 38 1.94 6.36 0.50
N CYS A 39 1.62 5.31 -0.22
CA CYS A 39 0.47 4.47 0.08
C CYS A 39 0.95 3.11 0.56
N CYS A 40 0.27 2.51 1.52
CA CYS A 40 0.62 1.19 2.03
C CYS A 40 -0.62 0.30 2.07
N VAL A 41 -0.43 -1.00 1.91
CA VAL A 41 -1.45 -2.00 2.21
C VAL A 41 -0.97 -2.80 3.41
N TRP A 42 -1.81 -2.88 4.43
CA TRP A 42 -1.54 -3.65 5.64
C TRP A 42 -2.56 -4.78 5.73
N ILE A 43 -2.10 -6.01 5.87
CA ILE A 43 -2.98 -7.13 6.17
C ILE A 43 -2.54 -7.64 7.54
N VAL A 44 -3.45 -7.57 8.52
CA VAL A 44 -3.18 -8.12 9.86
C VAL A 44 -3.11 -9.64 9.77
N ASP A 45 -2.32 -10.28 10.63
CA ASP A 45 -2.09 -11.73 10.56
C ASP A 45 -3.38 -12.56 10.52
N ASP A 46 -4.37 -12.21 11.36
CA ASP A 46 -5.67 -12.89 11.43
C ASP A 46 -6.55 -12.69 10.18
N ALA A 47 -6.15 -11.80 9.26
CA ALA A 47 -6.80 -11.58 7.98
C ALA A 47 -6.07 -12.23 6.80
N LEU A 48 -4.85 -12.75 6.98
CA LEU A 48 -4.05 -13.33 5.88
C LEU A 48 -4.73 -14.53 5.23
N ASP A 49 -5.37 -15.38 6.04
CA ASP A 49 -6.08 -16.58 5.58
C ASP A 49 -7.21 -16.27 4.58
N ARG A 50 -7.77 -15.05 4.62
CA ARG A 50 -8.77 -14.57 3.65
C ARG A 50 -8.22 -14.44 2.23
N PHE A 51 -6.90 -14.32 2.09
CA PHE A 51 -6.21 -14.08 0.83
C PHE A 51 -5.41 -15.28 0.37
N ASP A 52 -4.70 -15.92 1.30
CA ASP A 52 -3.95 -17.14 1.05
C ASP A 52 -3.86 -17.94 2.36
N PRO A 53 -4.42 -19.16 2.41
CA PRO A 53 -4.44 -19.97 3.62
C PRO A 53 -3.05 -20.43 4.08
N ALA A 54 -2.05 -20.40 3.19
CA ALA A 54 -0.66 -20.67 3.55
C ALA A 54 0.09 -19.41 4.03
N GLY A 55 -0.56 -18.24 4.03
CA GLY A 55 0.04 -16.96 4.42
C GLY A 55 1.18 -16.53 3.49
N ASN A 56 1.21 -16.99 2.24
CA ASN A 56 2.30 -16.68 1.33
C ASN A 56 2.19 -15.25 0.82
N PHE A 57 3.05 -14.36 1.34
CA PHE A 57 2.99 -12.94 1.02
C PHE A 57 3.16 -12.64 -0.47
N ASN A 58 3.98 -13.42 -1.19
CA ASN A 58 4.14 -13.22 -2.63
C ASN A 58 2.88 -13.62 -3.39
N ALA A 59 2.22 -14.71 -2.98
CA ALA A 59 0.95 -15.14 -3.58
C ALA A 59 -0.17 -14.12 -3.33
N ILE A 60 -0.27 -13.62 -2.09
CA ILE A 60 -1.22 -12.57 -1.71
C ILE A 60 -0.98 -11.31 -2.54
N ALA A 61 0.27 -10.85 -2.61
CA ALA A 61 0.62 -9.67 -3.39
C ALA A 61 0.28 -9.85 -4.88
N ALA A 62 0.62 -11.00 -5.48
CA ALA A 62 0.33 -11.28 -6.88
C ALA A 62 -1.17 -11.31 -7.18
N SER A 63 -1.97 -11.91 -6.29
CA SER A 63 -3.43 -12.00 -6.43
C SER A 63 -4.12 -10.64 -6.29
N GLN A 64 -3.65 -9.77 -5.40
CA GLN A 64 -4.30 -8.50 -5.08
C GLN A 64 -3.73 -7.29 -5.82
N LYS A 65 -2.63 -7.49 -6.56
CA LYS A 65 -1.92 -6.43 -7.28
C LYS A 65 -2.84 -5.57 -8.14
N ALA A 66 -3.72 -6.20 -8.93
CA ALA A 66 -4.64 -5.50 -9.81
C ALA A 66 -5.62 -4.61 -9.04
N SER A 67 -6.16 -5.11 -7.93
CA SER A 67 -7.07 -4.36 -7.05
C SER A 67 -6.37 -3.14 -6.44
N TRP A 68 -5.15 -3.33 -5.93
CA TRP A 68 -4.38 -2.23 -5.33
C TRP A 68 -3.91 -1.21 -6.36
N HIS A 69 -3.60 -1.64 -7.59
CA HIS A 69 -3.32 -0.72 -8.69
C HIS A 69 -4.53 0.15 -9.00
N GLY A 70 -5.73 -0.43 -9.04
CA GLY A 70 -7.00 0.29 -9.18
C GLY A 70 -7.14 1.36 -8.09
N TRP A 71 -6.97 0.97 -6.83
CA TRP A 71 -7.03 1.88 -5.69
C TRP A 71 -6.04 3.06 -5.81
N ILE A 72 -4.78 2.81 -6.20
CA ILE A 72 -3.79 3.87 -6.41
C ILE A 72 -4.20 4.81 -7.56
N ARG A 73 -4.73 4.27 -8.66
CA ARG A 73 -5.21 5.09 -9.79
C ARG A 73 -6.35 5.99 -9.34
N GLU A 74 -7.31 5.49 -8.58
CA GLU A 74 -8.41 6.29 -8.03
C GLU A 74 -7.90 7.45 -7.17
N LYS A 75 -6.85 7.25 -6.35
CA LYS A 75 -6.27 8.34 -5.54
C LYS A 75 -5.58 9.38 -6.41
N ILE A 76 -4.85 8.95 -7.44
CA ILE A 76 -4.23 9.85 -8.42
C ILE A 76 -5.30 10.63 -9.19
N ASP A 77 -6.37 9.98 -9.63
CA ASP A 77 -7.49 10.59 -10.34
C ASP A 77 -8.24 11.62 -9.48
N ALA A 78 -8.36 11.35 -8.17
CA ALA A 78 -8.92 12.29 -7.21
C ALA A 78 -7.96 13.44 -6.83
N GLY A 79 -6.69 13.40 -7.25
CA GLY A 79 -5.66 14.35 -6.84
C GLY A 79 -5.32 14.29 -5.34
N ASP A 80 -5.63 13.16 -4.68
CA ASP A 80 -5.42 12.98 -3.25
C ASP A 80 -4.05 12.34 -2.97
N PHE A 81 -3.06 13.19 -2.69
CA PHE A 81 -1.68 12.79 -2.43
C PHE A 81 -1.34 12.74 -0.94
N ARG A 82 -2.29 12.34 -0.10
CA ARG A 82 -2.02 12.12 1.33
C ARG A 82 -1.31 10.77 1.53
N ASP A 83 -0.50 10.67 2.57
CA ASP A 83 0.05 9.37 2.96
C ASP A 83 -1.11 8.51 3.50
N ARG A 84 -1.34 7.31 2.94
CA ARG A 84 -2.51 6.47 3.27
C ARG A 84 -2.12 5.02 3.51
N ALA A 85 -2.89 4.33 4.32
CA ALA A 85 -2.82 2.88 4.47
C ALA A 85 -4.19 2.24 4.22
N LEU A 86 -4.26 1.29 3.29
CA LEU A 86 -5.39 0.39 3.15
C LEU A 86 -5.18 -0.80 4.09
N LYS A 87 -5.93 -0.84 5.19
CA LYS A 87 -5.81 -1.88 6.22
C LYS A 87 -6.89 -2.93 6.02
N TYR A 88 -6.49 -4.17 5.86
CA TYR A 88 -7.35 -5.34 5.88
C TYR A 88 -7.34 -5.98 7.28
N GLU A 89 -8.53 -6.17 7.82
CA GLU A 89 -8.79 -6.82 9.11
C GLU A 89 -9.63 -8.08 8.90
N LYS A 90 -9.93 -8.84 9.95
CA LYS A 90 -10.70 -10.09 9.81
C LYS A 90 -12.07 -9.86 9.17
N THR A 91 -12.71 -8.72 9.48
CA THR A 91 -14.11 -8.44 9.13
C THR A 91 -14.28 -7.46 7.97
N GLY A 92 -13.22 -6.86 7.44
CA GLY A 92 -13.34 -5.86 6.38
C GLY A 92 -12.03 -5.20 5.98
N GLU A 93 -12.14 -4.08 5.28
CA GLU A 93 -11.03 -3.19 4.95
C GLU A 93 -11.36 -1.76 5.40
N THR A 94 -10.35 -1.00 5.79
CA THR A 94 -10.47 0.39 6.21
C THR A 94 -9.31 1.20 5.64
N GLU A 95 -9.61 2.38 5.10
CA GLU A 95 -8.60 3.35 4.71
C GLU A 95 -8.21 4.23 5.91
N ILE A 96 -6.91 4.31 6.19
CA ILE A 96 -6.33 5.11 7.25
C ILE A 96 -5.51 6.23 6.61
N ASP A 97 -5.76 7.48 7.02
CA ASP A 97 -4.88 8.58 6.69
C ASP A 97 -3.64 8.55 7.61
N LEU A 98 -2.49 8.23 7.05
CA LEU A 98 -1.23 8.18 7.80
C LEU A 98 -0.67 9.59 8.08
N SER A 99 -1.14 10.61 7.36
CA SER A 99 -0.74 11.99 7.60
C SER A 99 -1.34 12.50 8.92
N GLU A 100 -2.57 12.11 9.24
CA GLU A 100 -3.21 12.41 10.53
C GLU A 100 -2.53 11.68 11.71
N MET A 101 -1.97 10.49 11.47
CA MET A 101 -1.19 9.74 12.48
C MET A 101 0.21 10.32 12.76
N LYS A 102 0.73 11.24 11.93
CA LYS A 102 2.04 11.89 12.19
C LYS A 102 2.06 12.73 13.47
N THR A 103 0.90 13.01 14.08
CA THR A 103 0.80 13.66 15.40
C THR A 103 1.42 12.82 16.52
N HIS A 104 1.67 11.51 16.32
CA HIS A 104 2.20 10.60 17.35
C HIS A 104 3.46 9.82 16.97
N VAL A 105 4.21 10.24 15.95
CA VAL A 105 5.50 9.60 15.64
C VAL A 105 6.57 10.66 15.47
N LYS A 106 7.13 11.11 16.59
CA LYS A 106 8.52 11.56 16.63
C LYS A 106 9.38 10.31 16.40
N VAL A 107 10.01 10.22 15.24
CA VAL A 107 11.19 9.37 15.08
C VAL A 107 12.36 10.22 15.55
N GLU A 108 12.92 9.83 16.69
CA GLU A 108 14.30 10.13 17.09
C GLU A 108 15.30 9.56 16.09
#